data_AF-A0A920PKR3-F1
#
_entry.id   AF-A0A920PKR3-F1
#
_cell.length_a   1.000
_cell.length_b   1.000
_cell.length_c   1.000
_cell.angle_alpha   90.00
_cell.angle_beta   90.00
_cell.angle_gamma   90.00
#
_symmetry.space_group_name_H-M   'P 1'
#
loop_
_entity.id
_entity.type
_entity.pdbx_description
1 polymer ?
#
loop_
_entity_poly.entity_id
_entity_poly.type
_entity_poly.pdbx_seq_one_letter_code
_entity_poly.pdbx_strand_id
1 'polypeptide(L)'
;MEWYLALVLLLGTVCVAMFLGLPVAFAFFVANVLGTALFINGDVGLVLMPLEFHNAIKFSLAPIALFLLMGEILLQTGVAFKAIGAIDRLIARVPGRLAVVSIVGGTVFSSLSGSTIANTAILGSVLLPDMMKRGYQPSMAMGPIMAVGGIAMLIPPSALAVLLASLAEQSVAQLLIAGIVPGILMAVLFFGYVVGRCAINPELAPAYEAETDPFGQAVTVSVNFGGRSWLPGPILDAIAVSSTGSCRRCFMYCRCL
;
A
#
# COMPACT_ATOMS: atom_id res chain seq x y z
N MET A 1 16.94 0.51 40.27
CA MET A 1 15.71 1.18 39.79
C MET A 1 14.63 0.12 39.70
N GLU A 2 13.45 0.40 40.25
CA GLU A 2 12.29 -0.46 40.05
C GLU A 2 11.88 -0.49 38.58
N TRP A 3 11.32 -1.61 38.11
CA TRP A 3 10.99 -1.83 36.70
C TRP A 3 10.00 -0.78 36.15
N TYR A 4 9.11 -0.26 37.00
CA TYR A 4 8.15 0.78 36.61
C TYR A 4 8.84 2.13 36.31
N LEU A 5 9.92 2.48 37.01
CA LEU A 5 10.66 3.71 36.76
C LEU A 5 11.40 3.64 35.43
N ALA A 6 11.97 2.48 35.10
CA ALA A 6 12.61 2.25 33.80
C ALA A 6 11.62 2.36 32.64
N LEU A 7 10.43 1.78 32.82
CA LEU A 7 9.37 1.83 31.81
C LEU A 7 8.86 3.27 31.61
N VAL A 8 8.56 3.99 32.71
CA VAL A 8 8.11 5.39 32.63
C VAL A 8 9.19 6.28 32.00
N LEU A 9 10.46 6.07 32.33
CA LEU A 9 11.55 6.85 31.75
C LEU A 9 11.68 6.57 30.25
N LEU A 10 11.84 5.32 29.83
CA LEU A 10 12.06 4.97 28.42
C LEU A 10 10.83 5.30 27.55
N LEU A 11 9.64 4.83 27.96
CA LEU A 11 8.41 5.06 27.22
C LEU A 11 8.01 6.54 27.26
N GLY A 12 8.15 7.19 28.41
CA GLY A 12 7.88 8.61 28.58
C GLY A 12 8.77 9.47 27.68
N THR A 13 10.06 9.14 27.57
CA THR A 13 10.98 9.86 26.68
C THR A 13 10.53 9.77 25.21
N VAL A 14 10.15 8.57 24.75
CA VAL A 14 9.66 8.38 23.37
C VAL A 14 8.37 9.16 23.13
N CYS A 15 7.39 9.05 24.04
CA CYS A 15 6.11 9.76 23.91
C CYS A 15 6.30 11.27 23.89
N VAL A 16 7.08 11.83 24.82
CA VAL A 16 7.36 13.28 24.89
C VAL A 16 8.08 13.75 23.63
N ALA A 17 9.08 13.02 23.14
CA ALA A 17 9.78 13.35 21.90
C ALA A 17 8.83 13.35 20.69
N MET A 18 7.91 12.38 20.61
CA MET A 18 6.90 12.35 19.53
C MET A 18 5.89 13.49 19.65
N PHE A 19 5.47 13.90 20.85
CA PHE A 19 4.61 15.07 21.04
C PHE A 19 5.29 16.39 20.64
N LEU A 20 6.61 16.46 20.77
CA LEU A 20 7.43 17.57 20.27
C LEU A 20 7.59 17.55 18.74
N GLY A 21 7.04 16.56 18.04
CA GLY A 21 7.07 16.43 16.59
C GLY A 21 8.37 15.84 16.05
N LEU A 22 9.23 15.24 16.89
CA LEU A 22 10.42 14.55 16.42
C LEU A 22 10.05 13.28 15.65
N PRO A 23 10.69 12.99 14.50
CA PRO A 23 10.53 11.72 13.82
C PRO A 23 10.84 10.55 14.77
N VAL A 24 10.07 9.47 14.62
CA VAL A 24 10.12 8.28 15.49
C VAL A 24 11.55 7.76 15.66
N ALA A 25 12.36 7.75 14.59
CA ALA A 25 13.76 7.32 14.64
C ALA A 25 14.60 8.10 15.67
N PHE A 26 14.44 9.43 15.74
CA PHE A 26 15.17 10.27 16.70
C PHE A 26 14.64 10.10 18.12
N ALA A 27 13.32 9.92 18.28
CA ALA A 27 12.71 9.64 19.57
C ALA A 27 13.27 8.34 20.17
N PHE A 28 13.33 7.26 19.37
CA PHE A 28 13.95 6.01 19.78
C PHE A 28 15.45 6.13 20.01
N PHE A 29 16.18 6.88 19.18
CA PHE A 29 17.62 7.09 19.37
C PHE A 29 17.92 7.77 20.71
N VAL A 30 17.22 8.86 21.03
CA VAL A 30 17.36 9.57 22.31
C VAL A 30 17.02 8.65 23.48
N ALA A 31 15.92 7.89 23.40
CA ALA A 31 15.55 6.94 24.43
C ALA A 31 16.59 5.82 24.63
N ASN A 32 17.21 5.33 23.55
CA ASN A 32 18.27 4.32 23.63
C ASN A 32 19.58 4.87 24.20
N VAL A 33 19.96 6.11 23.89
CA VAL A 33 21.13 6.78 24.48
C VAL A 33 20.91 7.01 25.98
N LEU A 34 19.76 7.55 26.37
CA LEU A 34 19.36 7.72 27.77
C LEU A 34 19.30 6.39 28.52
N GLY A 35 18.71 5.36 27.89
CA GLY A 35 18.61 4.03 28.44
C GLY A 35 19.98 3.41 28.69
N THR A 36 20.84 3.42 27.67
CA THR A 36 22.19 2.85 27.77
C THR A 36 23.03 3.59 28.82
N ALA A 37 22.98 4.93 28.83
CA ALA A 37 23.74 5.73 29.78
C ALA A 37 23.34 5.47 31.25
N LEU A 38 22.05 5.22 31.52
CA LEU A 38 21.55 5.02 32.88
C LEU A 38 21.52 3.54 33.32
N PHE A 39 21.33 2.60 32.39
CA PHE A 39 21.13 1.18 32.72
C PHE A 39 22.33 0.28 32.39
N ILE A 40 23.20 0.66 31.46
CA ILE A 40 24.31 -0.18 30.96
C ILE A 40 25.65 0.54 31.22
N ASN A 41 26.08 0.56 32.49
CA ASN A 41 27.41 1.03 32.92
C ASN A 41 27.91 2.29 32.18
N GLY A 42 27.04 3.29 32.00
CA GLY A 42 27.33 4.61 31.44
C GLY A 42 28.26 4.62 30.24
N ASP A 43 29.54 4.87 30.51
CA ASP A 43 30.61 5.00 29.52
C ASP A 43 30.82 3.72 28.70
N VAL A 44 30.73 2.55 29.34
CA VAL A 44 30.94 1.26 28.66
C VAL A 44 29.81 1.01 27.66
N GLY A 45 28.56 1.21 28.07
CA GLY A 45 27.41 1.02 27.19
C GLY A 45 27.43 1.97 26.00
N LEU A 46 27.79 3.25 26.21
CA LEU A 46 27.86 4.24 25.13
C LEU A 46 28.91 3.90 24.08
N VAL A 47 30.05 3.32 24.48
CA VAL A 47 31.12 2.89 23.56
C VAL A 47 30.75 1.60 22.80
N LEU A 48 29.96 0.70 23.40
CA LEU A 48 29.49 -0.53 22.77
C LEU A 48 28.29 -0.33 21.84
N MET A 49 27.50 0.74 22.01
CA MET A 49 26.29 1.02 21.22
C MET A 49 26.51 0.99 19.69
N PRO A 50 27.59 1.57 19.11
CA PRO A 50 27.82 1.51 17.66
C PRO A 50 28.09 0.10 17.14
N LEU A 51 28.70 -0.76 17.96
CA LEU A 51 29.02 -2.14 17.58
C LEU A 51 27.75 -2.99 17.51
N GLU A 52 26.87 -2.85 18.49
CA GLU A 52 25.55 -3.50 18.52
C GLU A 52 24.67 -3.02 17.35
N PHE A 53 24.70 -1.71 17.07
CA PHE A 53 23.97 -1.14 15.93
C PHE A 53 24.43 -1.75 14.60
N HIS A 54 25.74 -1.93 14.40
CA HIS A 54 26.29 -2.56 13.20
C HIS A 54 25.85 -4.01 13.02
N ASN A 55 25.78 -4.77 14.11
CA ASN A 55 25.30 -6.16 14.07
C ASN A 55 23.81 -6.24 13.74
N ALA A 56 22.98 -5.34 14.27
CA ALA A 56 21.55 -5.27 13.98
C ALA A 56 21.24 -4.92 12.50
N ILE A 57 22.05 -4.05 11.87
CA ILE A 57 21.83 -3.62 10.48
C ILE A 57 21.98 -4.77 9.47
N LYS A 58 22.98 -5.66 9.66
CA LYS A 58 23.40 -6.61 8.62
C LYS A 58 22.35 -7.64 8.24
N PHE A 59 21.57 -8.14 9.19
CA PHE A 59 20.57 -9.18 8.93
C PHE A 59 19.14 -8.66 8.93
N SER A 60 18.79 -7.68 9.78
CA SER A 60 17.41 -7.26 9.94
C SER A 60 16.96 -6.18 8.94
N LEU A 61 17.86 -5.29 8.49
CA LEU A 61 17.50 -4.19 7.59
C LEU A 61 17.60 -4.53 6.09
N ALA A 62 18.41 -5.53 5.72
CA ALA A 62 18.56 -5.93 4.32
C ALA A 62 17.23 -6.37 3.66
N PRO A 63 16.36 -7.17 4.32
CA PRO A 63 15.05 -7.51 3.77
C PRO A 63 14.17 -6.28 3.54
N ILE A 64 14.16 -5.32 4.46
CA ILE A 64 13.36 -4.10 4.32
C ILE A 64 13.76 -3.31 3.08
N ALA A 65 15.06 -3.14 2.84
CA ALA A 65 15.56 -2.47 1.65
C ALA A 65 15.16 -3.20 0.36
N LEU A 66 15.25 -4.54 0.33
CA LEU A 66 14.87 -5.35 -0.83
C LEU A 66 13.36 -5.32 -1.11
N PHE A 67 12.51 -5.38 -0.08
CA PHE A 67 11.05 -5.27 -0.25
C PHE A 67 10.62 -3.86 -0.67
N LEU A 68 11.28 -2.83 -0.14
CA LEU A 68 11.04 -1.45 -0.56
C LEU A 68 11.45 -1.24 -2.01
N LEU A 69 12.62 -1.75 -2.40
CA LEU A 69 13.10 -1.72 -3.79
C LEU A 69 12.13 -2.44 -4.73
N MET A 70 11.65 -3.63 -4.36
CA MET A 70 10.65 -4.35 -5.15
C MET A 70 9.34 -3.57 -5.29
N GLY A 71 8.86 -2.96 -4.20
CA GLY A 71 7.68 -2.09 -4.23
C GLY A 71 7.84 -0.91 -5.19
N GLU A 72 9.01 -0.27 -5.16
CA GLU A 72 9.35 0.83 -6.08
C GLU A 72 9.44 0.37 -7.54
N ILE A 73 10.02 -0.81 -7.81
CA ILE A 73 10.05 -1.39 -9.15
C ILE A 73 8.63 -1.66 -9.67
N LEU A 74 7.74 -2.22 -8.85
CA LEU A 74 6.34 -2.49 -9.23
C LEU A 74 5.55 -1.20 -9.48
N LEU A 75 5.86 -0.14 -8.71
CA LEU A 75 5.36 1.21 -8.90
C LEU A 75 5.79 1.81 -10.24
N GLN A 76 7.09 1.82 -10.52
CA GLN A 76 7.67 2.43 -11.72
C GLN A 76 7.34 1.67 -13.01
N THR A 77 7.24 0.34 -12.96
CA THR A 77 6.86 -0.49 -14.11
C THR A 77 5.37 -0.38 -14.45
N GLY A 78 4.57 0.19 -13.55
CA GLY A 78 3.14 0.36 -13.68
C GLY A 78 2.32 -0.94 -13.62
N VAL A 79 2.95 -2.06 -13.22
CA VAL A 79 2.29 -3.35 -13.05
C VAL A 79 1.19 -3.26 -11.98
N ALA A 80 1.44 -2.48 -10.92
CA ALA A 80 0.47 -2.24 -9.86
C ALA A 80 -0.86 -1.67 -10.38
N PHE A 81 -0.81 -0.65 -11.24
CA PHE A 81 -2.01 -0.04 -11.83
C PHE A 81 -2.78 -1.03 -12.72
N LYS A 82 -2.06 -1.86 -13.50
CA LYS A 82 -2.67 -2.91 -14.33
C LYS A 82 -3.34 -3.99 -13.49
N ALA A 83 -2.71 -4.41 -12.39
CA ALA A 83 -3.27 -5.40 -11.47
C ALA A 83 -4.55 -4.89 -10.79
N ILE A 84 -4.53 -3.65 -10.28
CA ILE A 84 -5.71 -3.01 -9.67
C ILE A 84 -6.82 -2.87 -10.70
N GLY A 85 -6.50 -2.44 -11.93
CA GLY A 85 -7.48 -2.35 -13.02
C GLY A 85 -8.09 -3.70 -13.42
N ALA A 86 -7.31 -4.78 -13.40
CA ALA A 86 -7.81 -6.13 -13.63
C ALA A 86 -8.78 -6.58 -12.51
N ILE A 87 -8.49 -6.21 -11.26
CA ILE A 87 -9.33 -6.52 -10.10
C ILE A 87 -10.62 -5.68 -10.11
N ASP A 88 -10.56 -4.39 -10.49
CA ASP A 88 -11.76 -3.56 -10.68
C ASP A 88 -12.71 -4.16 -11.72
N ARG A 89 -12.17 -4.77 -12.79
CA ARG A 89 -12.97 -5.47 -13.80
C ARG A 89 -13.59 -6.77 -13.28
N LEU A 90 -12.92 -7.47 -12.37
CA LEU A 90 -13.41 -8.72 -11.80
C LEU A 90 -14.55 -8.49 -10.80
N ILE A 91 -14.53 -7.36 -10.09
CA ILE A 91 -15.50 -7.01 -9.04
C ILE A 91 -16.62 -6.17 -9.66
N ALA A 92 -17.59 -6.82 -10.28
CA ALA A 92 -18.79 -6.16 -10.79
C ALA A 92 -19.95 -6.22 -9.79
N ARG A 93 -20.75 -5.14 -9.73
CA ARG A 93 -22.05 -5.08 -9.00
C ARG A 93 -22.00 -5.21 -7.46
N VAL A 94 -21.03 -4.58 -6.79
CA VAL A 94 -20.96 -4.53 -5.31
C VAL A 94 -21.16 -3.09 -4.81
N PRO A 95 -21.97 -2.84 -3.76
CA PRO A 95 -22.09 -1.52 -3.15
C PRO A 95 -20.73 -1.06 -2.60
N GLY A 96 -20.31 0.16 -2.95
CA GLY A 96 -18.97 0.65 -2.59
C GLY A 96 -17.83 -0.03 -3.37
N ARG A 97 -18.04 -0.37 -4.64
CA ARG A 97 -17.09 -1.11 -5.50
C ARG A 97 -15.64 -0.64 -5.37
N LEU A 98 -15.37 0.66 -5.46
CA LEU A 98 -14.00 1.19 -5.39
C LEU A 98 -13.32 0.89 -4.04
N ALA A 99 -14.07 0.93 -2.94
CA ALA A 99 -13.56 0.61 -1.61
C ALA A 99 -13.24 -0.89 -1.49
N VAL A 100 -14.08 -1.73 -2.07
CA VAL A 100 -13.87 -3.18 -2.14
C VAL A 100 -12.66 -3.52 -3.01
N VAL A 101 -12.51 -2.87 -4.16
CA VAL A 101 -11.35 -3.00 -5.05
C VAL A 101 -10.07 -2.56 -4.34
N SER A 102 -10.14 -1.53 -3.50
CA SER A 102 -8.99 -1.12 -2.67
C SER A 102 -8.55 -2.25 -1.75
N ILE A 103 -9.49 -2.92 -1.07
CA ILE A 103 -9.21 -4.01 -0.14
C ILE A 103 -8.67 -5.24 -0.88
N VAL A 104 -9.38 -5.73 -1.89
CA VAL A 104 -9.01 -6.95 -2.62
C VAL A 104 -7.76 -6.72 -3.45
N GLY A 105 -7.73 -5.62 -4.21
CA GLY A 105 -6.57 -5.23 -5.02
C GLY A 105 -5.34 -5.01 -4.18
N GLY A 106 -5.51 -4.29 -3.07
CA GLY A 106 -4.46 -4.06 -2.11
C GLY A 106 -3.96 -5.32 -1.41
N THR A 107 -4.84 -6.28 -1.10
CA THR A 107 -4.47 -7.56 -0.49
C THR A 107 -3.64 -8.42 -1.45
N VAL A 108 -4.08 -8.54 -2.71
CA VAL A 108 -3.33 -9.25 -3.75
C VAL A 108 -1.99 -8.56 -3.99
N PHE A 109 -1.98 -7.24 -4.12
CA PHE A 109 -0.74 -6.50 -4.33
C PHE A 109 0.21 -6.58 -3.14
N SER A 110 -0.31 -6.67 -1.91
CA SER A 110 0.49 -6.90 -0.70
C SER A 110 1.31 -8.18 -0.78
N SER A 111 0.68 -9.27 -1.27
CA SER A 111 1.36 -10.55 -1.50
C SER A 111 2.40 -10.53 -2.62
N LEU A 112 2.51 -9.43 -3.37
CA LEU A 112 3.54 -9.24 -4.40
C LEU A 112 4.64 -8.29 -3.95
N SER A 113 4.27 -7.17 -3.31
CA SER A 113 5.21 -6.10 -2.94
C SER A 113 5.82 -6.26 -1.55
N GLY A 114 5.08 -6.81 -0.59
CA GLY A 114 5.50 -6.90 0.82
C GLY A 114 5.90 -5.59 1.51
N SER A 115 5.50 -4.46 0.93
CA SER A 115 5.76 -3.11 1.44
C SER A 115 4.44 -2.37 1.66
N THR A 116 4.21 -1.97 2.90
CA THR A 116 3.00 -1.25 3.32
C THR A 116 2.96 0.15 2.76
N ILE A 117 4.11 0.84 2.79
CA ILE A 117 4.27 2.21 2.29
C ILE A 117 4.00 2.25 0.78
N ALA A 118 4.58 1.32 0.02
CA ALA A 118 4.37 1.24 -1.43
C ALA A 118 2.89 0.98 -1.75
N ASN A 119 2.27 0.01 -1.08
CA ASN A 119 0.87 -0.34 -1.33
C ASN A 119 -0.09 0.82 -1.02
N THR A 120 0.08 1.49 0.12
CA THR A 120 -0.73 2.67 0.46
C THR A 120 -0.48 3.84 -0.50
N ALA A 121 0.75 4.06 -0.96
CA ALA A 121 1.06 5.10 -1.95
C ALA A 121 0.39 4.83 -3.31
N ILE A 122 0.37 3.58 -3.79
CA ILE A 122 -0.30 3.19 -5.03
C ILE A 122 -1.80 3.38 -4.91
N LEU A 123 -2.42 2.75 -3.91
CA LEU A 123 -3.87 2.81 -3.74
C LEU A 123 -4.34 4.24 -3.47
N GLY A 124 -3.57 5.00 -2.68
CA GLY A 124 -3.81 6.40 -2.40
C GLY A 124 -3.71 7.30 -3.64
N SER A 125 -2.71 7.09 -4.50
CA SER A 125 -2.54 7.92 -5.70
C SER A 125 -3.57 7.59 -6.81
N VAL A 126 -4.08 6.36 -6.85
CA VAL A 126 -5.01 5.89 -7.90
C VAL A 126 -6.47 6.01 -7.50
N LEU A 127 -6.81 5.43 -6.35
CA LEU A 127 -8.20 5.22 -5.96
C LEU A 127 -8.76 6.40 -5.18
N LEU A 128 -7.96 7.05 -4.34
CA LEU A 128 -8.42 8.22 -3.57
C LEU A 128 -8.94 9.37 -4.46
N PRO A 129 -8.21 9.86 -5.49
CA PRO A 129 -8.73 10.94 -6.33
C PRO A 129 -9.98 10.52 -7.12
N ASP A 130 -10.08 9.25 -7.52
CA ASP A 130 -11.25 8.72 -8.25
C ASP A 130 -12.48 8.60 -7.33
N MET A 131 -12.31 8.08 -6.12
CA MET A 131 -13.35 8.05 -5.08
C MET A 131 -13.87 9.44 -4.72
N MET A 132 -12.95 10.40 -4.54
CA MET A 132 -13.31 11.79 -4.22
C MET A 132 -14.10 12.46 -5.34
N LYS A 133 -13.72 12.27 -6.61
CA LYS A 133 -14.46 12.79 -7.77
C LYS A 133 -15.87 12.23 -7.87
N ARG A 134 -16.06 10.99 -7.42
CA ARG A 134 -17.36 10.29 -7.42
C ARG A 134 -18.20 10.59 -6.17
N GLY A 135 -17.74 11.47 -5.28
CA GLY A 135 -18.52 11.89 -4.11
C GLY A 135 -18.49 10.92 -2.93
N TYR A 136 -17.47 10.07 -2.81
CA TYR A 136 -17.29 9.23 -1.62
C TYR A 136 -17.02 10.11 -0.40
N GLN A 137 -17.55 9.74 0.76
CA GLN A 137 -17.16 10.40 2.00
C GLN A 137 -15.68 10.14 2.30
N PRO A 138 -14.90 11.14 2.75
CA PRO A 138 -13.46 11.00 2.98
C PRO A 138 -13.07 9.84 3.91
N SER A 139 -13.92 9.53 4.90
CA SER A 139 -13.76 8.40 5.83
C SER A 139 -13.83 7.04 5.13
N MET A 140 -14.74 6.89 4.17
CA MET A 140 -14.91 5.66 3.38
C MET A 140 -13.97 5.57 2.18
N ALA A 141 -13.40 6.70 1.75
CA ALA A 141 -12.35 6.69 0.73
C ALA A 141 -10.98 6.34 1.32
N MET A 142 -10.56 7.01 2.40
CA MET A 142 -9.25 6.79 3.03
C MET A 142 -9.21 5.54 3.91
N GLY A 143 -10.30 5.21 4.60
CA GLY A 143 -10.36 4.09 5.54
C GLY A 143 -9.94 2.75 4.93
N PRO A 144 -10.53 2.28 3.82
CA PRO A 144 -10.15 1.04 3.15
C PRO A 144 -8.70 1.02 2.67
N ILE A 145 -8.21 2.16 2.15
CA ILE A 145 -6.82 2.31 1.69
C ILE A 145 -5.84 2.17 2.86
N MET A 146 -6.16 2.79 4.01
CA MET A 146 -5.36 2.67 5.24
C MET A 146 -5.44 1.25 5.82
N ALA A 147 -6.62 0.62 5.79
CA ALA A 147 -6.83 -0.73 6.29
C ALA A 147 -5.97 -1.77 5.57
N VAL A 148 -5.85 -1.64 4.24
CA VAL A 148 -4.96 -2.48 3.43
C VAL A 148 -3.51 -2.35 3.89
N GLY A 149 -3.06 -1.15 4.28
CA GLY A 149 -1.71 -0.96 4.82
C GLY A 149 -1.42 -1.89 6.01
N GLY A 150 -2.43 -2.16 6.85
CA GLY A 150 -2.32 -3.15 7.93
C GLY A 150 -2.29 -4.60 7.42
N ILE A 151 -3.13 -4.95 6.44
CA ILE A 151 -3.12 -6.28 5.80
C ILE A 151 -1.74 -6.58 5.17
N ALA A 152 -1.13 -5.55 4.56
CA ALA A 152 0.17 -5.65 3.91
C ALA A 152 1.32 -5.99 4.87
N MET A 153 1.15 -5.73 6.18
CA MET A 153 2.12 -6.15 7.19
C MET A 153 2.06 -7.67 7.47
N LEU A 154 0.91 -8.29 7.24
CA LEU A 154 0.61 -9.66 7.67
C LEU A 154 0.78 -10.68 6.54
N ILE A 155 0.31 -10.35 5.33
CA ILE A 155 0.30 -11.28 4.21
C ILE A 155 1.72 -11.40 3.61
N PRO A 156 2.28 -12.62 3.49
CA PRO A 156 3.60 -12.82 2.93
C PRO A 156 3.64 -12.52 1.42
N PRO A 157 4.76 -11.96 0.90
CA PRO A 157 5.97 -11.53 1.61
C PRO A 157 5.74 -10.25 2.42
N SER A 158 6.41 -10.06 3.56
CA SER A 158 6.26 -8.85 4.39
C SER A 158 7.59 -8.44 5.03
N ALA A 159 8.01 -7.19 4.78
CA ALA A 159 9.24 -6.64 5.35
C ALA A 159 9.22 -6.56 6.87
N LEU A 160 8.09 -6.15 7.44
CA LEU A 160 7.94 -6.01 8.89
C LEU A 160 7.90 -7.37 9.59
N ALA A 161 7.25 -8.37 9.00
CA ALA A 161 7.26 -9.73 9.54
C ALA A 161 8.69 -10.29 9.57
N VAL A 162 9.48 -10.10 8.50
CA VAL A 162 10.87 -10.57 8.47
C VAL A 162 11.74 -9.84 9.49
N LEU A 163 11.58 -8.51 9.63
CA LEU A 163 12.26 -7.73 10.67
C LEU A 163 11.93 -8.27 12.07
N LEU A 164 10.64 -8.46 12.37
CA LEU A 164 10.19 -8.94 13.68
C LEU A 164 10.70 -10.35 13.97
N ALA A 165 10.69 -11.26 12.99
CA ALA A 165 11.26 -12.59 13.15
C ALA A 165 12.77 -12.54 13.44
N SER A 166 13.50 -11.66 12.74
CA SER A 166 14.94 -11.48 12.96
C SER A 166 15.24 -10.91 14.34
N LEU A 167 14.45 -9.95 14.83
CA LEU A 167 14.63 -9.35 16.15
C LEU A 167 14.24 -10.31 17.28
N ALA A 168 13.24 -11.17 17.04
CA ALA A 168 12.81 -12.18 17.99
C ALA A 168 13.65 -13.48 17.95
N GLU A 169 14.69 -13.53 17.11
CA GLU A 169 15.51 -14.73 16.85
C GLU A 169 14.67 -15.98 16.52
N GLN A 170 13.54 -15.77 15.83
CA GLN A 170 12.61 -16.82 15.42
C GLN A 170 12.71 -17.12 13.93
N SER A 171 12.20 -18.29 13.54
CA SER A 171 12.16 -18.69 12.13
C SER A 171 11.27 -17.74 11.32
N VAL A 172 11.88 -17.05 10.34
CA VAL A 172 11.18 -16.15 9.41
C VAL A 172 10.06 -16.90 8.67
N ALA A 173 10.32 -18.12 8.24
CA ALA A 173 9.33 -18.92 7.51
C ALA A 173 8.10 -19.23 8.36
N GLN A 174 8.30 -19.57 9.64
CA GLN A 174 7.19 -19.86 10.54
C GLN A 174 6.33 -18.62 10.81
N LEU A 175 6.97 -17.46 11.02
CA LEU A 175 6.23 -16.20 11.26
C LEU A 175 5.46 -15.75 10.01
N LEU A 176 6.03 -15.91 8.82
CA LEU A 176 5.35 -15.60 7.55
C LEU A 176 4.14 -16.50 7.31
N ILE A 177 4.24 -17.80 7.61
CA ILE A 177 3.11 -18.73 7.52
C ILE A 177 2.05 -18.38 8.57
N ALA A 178 2.46 -18.07 9.80
CA ALA A 178 1.57 -17.65 10.87
C ALA A 178 0.80 -16.36 10.54
N GLY A 179 1.37 -15.47 9.73
CA GLY A 179 0.75 -14.23 9.26
C GLY A 179 -0.39 -14.41 8.24
N ILE A 180 -0.46 -15.56 7.56
CA ILE A 180 -1.48 -15.81 6.52
C ILE A 180 -2.89 -15.80 7.10
N VAL A 181 -3.12 -16.54 8.19
CA VAL A 181 -4.43 -16.66 8.84
C VAL A 181 -4.97 -15.30 9.30
N PRO A 182 -4.23 -14.49 10.10
CA PRO A 182 -4.70 -13.17 10.51
C PRO A 182 -4.81 -12.20 9.32
N GLY A 183 -3.93 -12.29 8.32
CA GLY A 183 -4.01 -11.45 7.12
C GLY A 183 -5.30 -11.66 6.33
N ILE A 184 -5.67 -12.92 6.07
CA ILE A 184 -6.92 -13.26 5.40
C ILE A 184 -8.13 -12.90 6.27
N LEU A 185 -8.08 -13.17 7.57
CA LEU A 185 -9.14 -12.81 8.51
C LEU A 185 -9.42 -11.30 8.47
N MET A 186 -8.38 -10.47 8.54
CA MET A 186 -8.50 -9.01 8.44
C MET A 186 -9.07 -8.57 7.09
N ALA A 187 -8.62 -9.16 5.98
CA ALA A 187 -9.16 -8.86 4.66
C ALA A 187 -10.67 -9.14 4.57
N VAL A 188 -11.12 -10.29 5.10
CA VAL A 188 -12.54 -10.66 5.13
C VAL A 188 -13.35 -9.73 6.04
N LEU A 189 -12.82 -9.39 7.21
CA LEU A 189 -13.49 -8.48 8.15
C LEU A 189 -13.64 -7.07 7.57
N PHE A 190 -12.59 -6.54 6.93
CA PHE A 190 -12.67 -5.23 6.27
C PHE A 190 -13.59 -5.24 5.07
N PHE A 191 -13.56 -6.30 4.27
CA PHE A 191 -14.52 -6.49 3.17
C PHE A 191 -15.96 -6.47 3.69
N GLY A 192 -16.25 -7.28 4.72
CA GLY A 192 -17.58 -7.35 5.33
C GLY A 192 -18.02 -6.02 5.94
N TYR A 193 -17.12 -5.30 6.60
CA TYR A 193 -17.40 -3.98 7.15
C TYR A 193 -17.74 -2.95 6.07
N VAL A 194 -16.94 -2.88 4.98
CA VAL A 194 -17.19 -1.94 3.89
C VAL A 194 -18.51 -2.25 3.18
N VAL A 195 -18.75 -3.51 2.83
CA VAL A 195 -20.00 -3.92 2.16
C VAL A 195 -21.21 -3.65 3.07
N GLY A 196 -21.13 -4.02 4.36
CA GLY A 196 -22.20 -3.77 5.32
C GLY A 196 -22.49 -2.28 5.52
N ARG A 197 -21.45 -1.44 5.67
CA ARG A 197 -21.63 0.01 5.83
C ARG A 197 -22.18 0.68 4.59
N CYS A 198 -21.71 0.31 3.40
CA CYS A 198 -22.22 0.82 2.13
C CYS A 198 -23.66 0.36 1.84
N ALA A 199 -24.05 -0.83 2.31
CA ALA A 199 -25.43 -1.33 2.18
C ALA A 199 -26.41 -0.59 3.11
N ILE A 200 -26.00 -0.27 4.34
CA ILE A 200 -26.84 0.45 5.30
C ILE A 200 -26.97 1.92 4.92
N ASN A 201 -25.88 2.57 4.52
CA ASN A 201 -25.84 4.00 4.18
C ASN A 201 -25.25 4.19 2.77
N PRO A 202 -26.07 4.10 1.71
CA PRO A 202 -25.60 4.27 0.33
C PRO A 202 -25.09 5.68 0.02
N GLU A 203 -25.43 6.69 0.83
CA GLU A 203 -24.87 8.05 0.73
C GLU A 203 -23.35 8.10 0.99
N LEU A 204 -22.79 7.09 1.67
CA LEU A 204 -21.35 7.00 1.92
C LEU A 204 -20.54 6.73 0.65
N ALA A 205 -21.15 6.01 -0.30
CA ALA A 205 -20.54 5.55 -1.54
C ALA A 205 -21.61 5.53 -2.63
N PRO A 206 -21.91 6.68 -3.26
CA PRO A 206 -22.95 6.75 -4.28
C PRO A 206 -22.65 5.78 -5.42
N ALA A 207 -23.68 5.03 -5.83
CA ALA A 207 -23.57 4.08 -6.93
C ALA A 207 -23.39 4.86 -8.24
N TYR A 208 -22.34 4.54 -8.98
CA TYR A 208 -22.10 5.03 -10.34
C TYR A 208 -22.20 3.85 -11.29
N GLU A 209 -22.87 4.03 -12.43
CA GLU A 209 -22.91 3.01 -13.48
C GLU A 209 -21.49 2.72 -13.97
N ALA A 210 -21.12 1.45 -14.02
CA ALA A 210 -19.82 1.07 -14.56
C ALA A 210 -19.74 1.55 -16.01
N GLU A 211 -18.88 2.52 -16.30
CA GLU A 211 -18.59 2.86 -17.69
C GLU A 211 -17.84 1.66 -18.30
N THR A 212 -18.57 0.97 -19.18
CA THR A 212 -18.20 -0.14 -20.05
C THR A 212 -18.19 -1.55 -19.47
N ASP A 213 -19.08 -2.35 -20.06
CA ASP A 213 -19.10 -3.81 -20.14
C ASP A 213 -17.96 -4.28 -21.08
N PRO A 214 -16.82 -4.81 -20.57
CA PRO A 214 -15.69 -5.21 -21.41
C PRO A 214 -15.92 -6.59 -22.05
N PHE A 215 -16.90 -7.36 -21.58
CA PHE A 215 -17.21 -8.68 -22.13
C PHE A 215 -17.98 -8.61 -23.46
N GLY A 216 -18.46 -7.42 -23.85
CA GLY A 216 -19.07 -7.17 -25.15
C GLY A 216 -18.12 -6.61 -26.23
N GLN A 217 -16.90 -6.18 -25.86
CA GLN A 217 -15.91 -5.75 -26.85
C GLN A 217 -14.89 -6.85 -27.09
N ALA A 218 -14.96 -7.43 -28.29
CA ALA A 218 -13.97 -8.38 -28.78
C ALA A 218 -12.57 -7.81 -28.57
N VAL A 219 -11.76 -8.51 -27.78
CA VAL A 219 -10.33 -8.23 -27.60
C VAL A 219 -9.68 -8.34 -28.97
N THR A 220 -9.58 -7.21 -29.67
CA THR A 220 -8.92 -7.15 -30.96
C THR A 220 -7.44 -7.10 -30.68
N VAL A 221 -6.84 -8.29 -30.62
CA VAL A 221 -5.39 -8.46 -30.57
C VAL A 221 -4.85 -7.98 -31.93
N SER A 222 -4.48 -6.71 -32.04
CA SER A 222 -3.72 -6.23 -33.18
C SER A 222 -2.29 -6.73 -33.02
N VAL A 223 -2.01 -7.92 -33.56
CA VAL A 223 -0.63 -8.41 -33.71
C VAL A 223 0.05 -7.53 -34.75
N ASN A 224 0.86 -6.58 -34.30
CA ASN A 224 1.64 -5.74 -35.20
C ASN A 224 2.89 -6.52 -35.65
N PHE A 225 2.74 -7.28 -36.73
CA PHE A 225 3.87 -7.76 -37.51
C PHE A 225 4.20 -6.72 -38.58
N GLY A 226 5.34 -6.04 -38.41
CA GLY A 226 6.05 -5.36 -39.51
C GLY A 226 5.22 -4.39 -40.36
N GLY A 227 4.84 -3.24 -39.80
CA GLY A 227 4.80 -1.99 -40.57
C GLY A 227 3.70 -1.78 -41.60
N ARG A 228 2.60 -2.57 -41.64
CA ARG A 228 1.41 -2.26 -42.47
C ARG A 228 0.12 -2.67 -41.79
N SER A 229 -0.64 -1.70 -41.26
CA SER A 229 -2.02 -1.90 -40.80
C SER A 229 -2.98 -1.81 -41.98
N TRP A 230 -3.43 -2.96 -42.49
CA TRP A 230 -4.56 -3.04 -43.40
C TRP A 230 -5.86 -3.05 -42.59
N LEU A 231 -6.63 -1.95 -42.66
CA LEU A 231 -7.98 -1.84 -42.10
C LEU A 231 -8.97 -1.72 -43.28
N PRO A 232 -9.98 -2.60 -43.40
CA PRO A 232 -11.07 -2.40 -44.36
C PRO A 232 -11.97 -1.23 -43.95
N GLY A 233 -12.59 -0.60 -44.95
CA GLY A 233 -13.15 0.76 -44.94
C GLY A 233 -14.21 1.19 -43.90
N PRO A 234 -14.95 0.34 -43.16
CA PRO A 234 -15.99 0.85 -42.25
C PRO A 234 -15.46 1.54 -40.97
N ILE A 235 -14.15 1.46 -40.69
CA ILE A 235 -13.55 1.95 -39.44
C ILE A 235 -13.10 3.42 -39.52
N LEU A 236 -12.92 3.98 -40.72
CA LEU A 236 -12.53 5.38 -40.88
C LEU A 236 -13.66 6.34 -40.51
N ASP A 237 -14.92 5.96 -40.75
CA ASP A 237 -16.07 6.82 -40.43
C ASP A 237 -16.34 6.91 -38.91
N ALA A 238 -16.03 5.87 -38.14
CA ALA A 238 -16.17 5.87 -36.69
C ALA A 238 -15.12 6.74 -35.97
N ILE A 239 -13.95 6.96 -36.59
CA ILE A 239 -12.87 7.81 -36.05
C ILE A 239 -13.17 9.29 -36.33
N ALA A 240 -13.84 9.62 -37.44
CA ALA A 240 -14.16 11.00 -37.77
C ALA A 240 -15.12 11.66 -36.75
N VAL A 241 -16.07 10.92 -36.18
CA VAL A 241 -17.09 11.47 -35.27
C VAL A 241 -16.59 11.68 -33.82
N SER A 242 -15.55 10.97 -33.37
CA SER A 242 -15.00 11.14 -32.01
C SER A 242 -13.85 12.16 -31.89
N SER A 243 -13.30 12.60 -33.03
CA SER A 243 -12.06 13.40 -33.07
C SER A 243 -12.24 14.90 -32.82
N THR A 244 -13.46 15.45 -32.87
CA THR A 244 -13.68 16.90 -32.73
C THR A 244 -13.80 17.41 -31.28
N GLY A 245 -14.00 16.53 -30.28
CA GLY A 245 -14.22 16.95 -28.89
C GLY A 245 -13.04 16.81 -27.91
N SER A 246 -12.19 15.79 -28.06
CA SER A 246 -11.20 15.42 -27.02
C SER A 246 -9.76 15.84 -27.33
N CYS A 247 -9.45 16.09 -28.61
CA CYS A 247 -8.07 16.28 -29.08
C CYS A 247 -7.42 17.60 -28.61
N ARG A 248 -8.18 18.60 -28.14
CA ARG A 248 -7.60 19.85 -27.61
C ARG A 248 -7.05 19.73 -26.18
N ARG A 249 -7.45 18.72 -25.39
CA ARG A 249 -7.05 18.63 -23.98
C ARG A 249 -5.76 17.83 -23.75
N CYS A 250 -5.44 16.85 -24.60
CA CYS A 250 -4.20 16.07 -24.47
C CYS A 250 -2.92 16.85 -24.81
N PHE A 251 -2.98 17.84 -25.71
CA PHE A 251 -1.77 18.57 -26.10
C PHE A 251 -1.28 19.58 -25.05
N MET A 252 -2.13 19.96 -24.09
CA MET A 252 -1.81 21.02 -23.12
C MET A 252 -1.08 20.48 -21.87
N TYR A 253 -1.20 19.19 -21.56
CA TYR A 253 -0.54 18.58 -20.38
C TYR A 253 0.90 18.11 -20.65
N CYS A 254 1.31 18.00 -21.91
CA CYS A 254 2.65 17.52 -22.28
C CYS A 254 3.71 18.65 -22.39
N ARG A 255 3.39 19.87 -21.93
CA ARG A 255 4.23 21.07 -22.12
C ARG A 255 4.54 21.81 -20.81
N CYS A 256 4.34 21.15 -19.67
CA CYS A 256 4.68 21.64 -18.33
C CYS A 256 5.55 20.67 -17.50
N LEU A 257 6.22 19.72 -18.16
CA LEU A 257 7.32 18.93 -17.60
C LEU A 257 8.54 19.11 -18.50
#